data_AF-A0A1I0EQ27-F1
#
_entry.id   AF-A0A1I0EQ27-F1
#
_cell.length_a   1.000
_cell.length_b   1.000
_cell.length_c   1.000
_cell.angle_alpha   90.00
_cell.angle_beta   90.00
_cell.angle_gamma   90.00
#
_symmetry.space_group_name_H-M   'P 1'
#
loop_
_entity.id
_entity.type
_entity.pdbx_description
1 polymer ?
#
loop_
_entity_poly.entity_id
_entity_poly.type
_entity_poly.pdbx_seq_one_letter_code
_entity_poly.pdbx_strand_id
1 'polypeptide(L)'
;MAKAISLHAMKTLVEKKMKKKILLKMMWNDNEKLTLFIIPNMKINSFIFDEKEGYLFYDLDGKPVTYDIPCILTEADLEDGKVKLEALQRKKVLVNNEPLSSEDIALLEEL
;
A
#
# COMPACT_ATOMS: atom_id res chain seq x y z
N MET A 1 -18.68 14.80 -2.30
CA MET A 1 -17.72 14.00 -1.51
C MET A 1 -17.11 12.96 -2.45
N ALA A 2 -15.78 12.96 -2.59
CA ALA A 2 -15.10 11.99 -3.45
C ALA A 2 -15.17 10.60 -2.81
N LYS A 3 -15.62 9.59 -3.56
CA LYS A 3 -15.74 8.21 -3.05
C LYS A 3 -14.42 7.44 -3.05
N ALA A 4 -13.42 7.95 -3.77
CA ALA A 4 -12.11 7.32 -3.92
C ALA A 4 -11.01 8.37 -4.12
N ILE A 5 -9.81 8.05 -3.65
CA ILE A 5 -8.60 8.87 -3.67
C ILE A 5 -7.66 8.35 -4.77
N SER A 6 -7.00 9.24 -5.51
CA SER A 6 -6.06 8.79 -6.54
C SER A 6 -4.85 8.06 -5.94
N LEU A 7 -4.30 7.08 -6.65
CA LEU A 7 -3.03 6.44 -6.24
C LEU A 7 -1.88 7.46 -6.14
N HIS A 8 -1.96 8.56 -6.90
CA HIS A 8 -1.00 9.65 -6.82
C HIS A 8 -1.10 10.41 -5.48
N ALA A 9 -2.31 10.79 -5.06
CA ALA A 9 -2.53 11.43 -3.75
C ALA A 9 -2.09 10.52 -2.61
N MET A 10 -2.44 9.23 -2.67
CA MET A 10 -1.98 8.23 -1.70
C MET A 10 -0.44 8.15 -1.68
N LYS A 11 0.20 8.11 -2.84
CA LYS A 11 1.67 8.12 -2.95
C LYS A 11 2.27 9.36 -2.30
N THR A 12 1.71 10.54 -2.55
CA THR A 12 2.18 11.81 -1.96
C THR A 12 2.10 11.77 -0.44
N LEU A 13 1.02 11.22 0.14
CA LEU A 13 0.92 11.03 1.58
C LEU A 13 1.99 10.07 2.12
N VAL A 14 2.18 8.92 1.47
CA VAL A 14 3.20 7.94 1.88
C VAL A 14 4.60 8.56 1.81
N GLU A 15 4.92 9.31 0.75
CA GLU A 15 6.21 10.03 0.63
C GLU A 15 6.40 11.05 1.75
N LYS A 16 5.35 11.81 2.10
CA LYS A 16 5.38 12.79 3.19
C LYS A 16 5.64 12.13 4.55
N LYS A 17 4.97 11.01 4.83
CA LYS A 17 5.16 10.25 6.08
C LYS A 17 6.52 9.58 6.17
N MET A 18 6.95 8.93 5.09
CA MET A 18 8.22 8.20 5.05
C MET A 18 9.44 9.11 4.92
N LYS A 19 9.26 10.36 4.47
CA LYS A 19 10.34 11.28 4.07
C LYS A 19 11.30 10.66 3.06
N LYS A 20 10.77 9.79 2.19
CA LYS A 20 11.50 9.03 1.18
C LYS A 20 10.70 9.04 -0.11
N LYS A 21 11.39 8.98 -1.25
CA LYS A 21 10.74 8.73 -2.54
C LYS A 21 10.07 7.36 -2.52
N ILE A 22 8.89 7.26 -3.12
CA ILE A 22 8.13 6.01 -3.21
C ILE A 22 7.93 5.64 -4.68
N LEU A 23 7.95 4.34 -4.95
CA LEU A 23 7.60 3.75 -6.23
C LEU A 23 6.33 2.91 -6.05
N LEU A 24 5.45 2.97 -7.04
CA LEU A 24 4.29 2.09 -7.15
C LEU A 24 4.73 0.82 -7.87
N LYS A 25 4.54 -0.33 -7.23
CA LYS A 25 4.77 -1.65 -7.85
C LYS A 25 3.50 -2.46 -7.77
N MET A 26 2.95 -2.82 -8.93
CA MET A 26 1.85 -3.78 -9.01
C MET A 26 2.42 -5.19 -9.10
N MET A 27 1.85 -6.11 -8.32
CA MET A 27 2.17 -7.53 -8.35
C MET A 27 0.88 -8.33 -8.24
N TRP A 28 0.85 -9.52 -8.81
CA TRP A 28 -0.29 -10.42 -8.72
C TRP A 28 0.17 -11.86 -8.75
N ASN A 29 -0.65 -12.74 -8.21
CA ASN A 29 -0.57 -14.18 -8.39
C ASN A 29 -1.92 -14.68 -8.93
N ASP A 30 -2.17 -15.99 -8.90
CA ASP A 30 -3.42 -16.57 -9.41
C ASP A 30 -4.66 -16.18 -8.60
N ASN A 31 -4.48 -15.72 -7.35
CA ASN A 31 -5.57 -15.46 -6.40
C ASN A 31 -5.80 -13.98 -6.14
N GLU A 32 -4.77 -13.14 -6.24
CA GLU A 32 -4.83 -11.77 -5.77
C GLU A 32 -3.90 -10.82 -6.53
N LYS A 33 -4.30 -9.55 -6.58
CA LYS A 33 -3.51 -8.43 -7.07
C LYS A 33 -3.25 -7.42 -5.95
N LEU A 34 -1.98 -7.04 -5.81
CA LEU A 34 -1.50 -6.06 -4.84
C LEU A 34 -0.89 -4.84 -5.54
N THR A 35 -1.10 -3.67 -4.94
CA THR A 35 -0.37 -2.44 -5.27
C THR A 35 0.50 -2.05 -4.08
N LEU A 36 1.81 -2.14 -4.26
CA LEU A 36 2.81 -1.89 -3.23
C LEU A 36 3.43 -0.49 -3.40
N PHE A 37 3.56 0.22 -2.29
CA PHE A 37 4.28 1.49 -2.21
C PHE A 37 5.65 1.21 -1.61
N ILE A 38 6.65 1.06 -2.46
CA ILE A 38 8.00 0.61 -2.05
C ILE A 38 9.00 1.76 -2.11
N ILE A 39 10.05 1.68 -1.30
CA ILE A 39 11.21 2.57 -1.47
C ILE A 39 12.08 2.10 -2.65
N PRO A 40 12.84 3.00 -3.30
CA PRO A 40 13.85 2.60 -4.28
C PRO A 40 14.77 1.50 -3.72
N ASN A 41 15.17 0.59 -4.61
CA ASN A 41 16.03 -0.56 -4.32
C ASN A 41 15.41 -1.71 -3.50
N MET A 42 14.14 -1.62 -3.10
CA MET A 42 13.42 -2.80 -2.58
C MET A 42 13.25 -3.85 -3.68
N LYS A 43 13.87 -5.01 -3.49
CA LYS A 43 13.78 -6.16 -4.41
C LYS A 43 12.70 -7.12 -3.92
N ILE A 44 11.47 -6.88 -4.34
CA ILE A 44 10.35 -7.79 -4.10
C ILE A 44 10.04 -8.51 -5.41
N ASN A 45 9.93 -9.83 -5.40
CA ASN A 45 9.65 -10.63 -6.59
C ASN A 45 8.34 -11.38 -6.50
N SER A 46 8.03 -11.95 -5.33
CA SER A 46 6.82 -12.73 -5.11
C SER A 46 6.24 -12.47 -3.73
N PHE A 47 5.00 -12.92 -3.53
CA PHE A 47 4.30 -12.84 -2.26
C PHE A 47 3.41 -14.06 -2.05
N ILE A 48 3.17 -14.39 -0.78
CA ILE A 48 2.13 -15.32 -0.33
C ILE A 48 1.31 -14.65 0.76
N PHE A 49 0.07 -15.09 0.92
CA PHE A 49 -0.78 -14.69 2.04
C PHE A 49 -0.89 -15.85 3.01
N ASP A 50 -0.46 -15.62 4.25
CA ASP A 50 -0.67 -16.52 5.37
C ASP A 50 -1.75 -15.94 6.29
N GLU A 51 -2.67 -16.78 6.77
CA GLU A 51 -3.80 -16.31 7.59
C GLU A 51 -3.37 -15.76 8.96
N LYS A 52 -2.21 -16.17 9.48
CA LYS A 52 -1.68 -15.73 10.78
C LYS A 52 -0.70 -14.59 10.64
N GLU A 53 0.21 -14.68 9.67
CA GLU A 53 1.29 -13.70 9.49
C GLU A 53 0.95 -12.59 8.47
N GLY A 54 -0.12 -12.75 7.69
CA GLY A 54 -0.52 -11.82 6.64
C GLY A 54 0.33 -11.98 5.38
N TYR A 55 0.63 -10.88 4.71
CA TYR A 55 1.41 -10.90 3.48
C TYR A 55 2.90 -11.09 3.77
N LEU A 56 3.45 -12.18 3.23
CA LEU A 56 4.88 -12.47 3.25
C LEU A 56 5.46 -12.23 1.86
N PHE A 57 6.59 -11.52 1.80
CA PHE A 57 7.22 -11.09 0.56
C PHE A 57 8.60 -11.72 0.40
N TYR A 58 8.97 -12.06 -0.83
CA TYR A 58 10.25 -12.71 -1.14
C TYR A 58 10.98 -11.98 -2.26
N ASP A 59 12.31 -11.95 -2.18
CA ASP A 59 13.17 -11.39 -3.20
C ASP A 59 13.38 -12.36 -4.39
N LEU A 60 14.27 -11.99 -5.32
CA LEU A 60 14.59 -12.79 -6.50
C LEU A 60 15.30 -14.12 -6.18
N ASP A 61 15.99 -14.19 -5.04
CA ASP A 61 16.67 -15.40 -4.57
C ASP A 61 15.72 -16.30 -3.73
N GLY A 62 14.45 -15.89 -3.57
CA GLY A 62 13.46 -16.57 -2.73
C GLY A 62 13.66 -16.31 -1.24
N LYS A 63 14.45 -15.31 -0.84
CA LYS A 63 14.64 -14.96 0.56
C LYS A 63 13.53 -14.03 1.06
N PRO A 64 13.07 -14.19 2.31
CA PRO A 64 12.09 -13.27 2.90
C PRO A 64 12.60 -11.83 2.88
N VAL A 65 11.75 -10.91 2.43
CA VAL A 65 11.99 -9.48 2.53
C VAL A 65 11.67 -9.06 3.96
N THR A 66 12.69 -8.67 4.71
CA THR A 66 12.58 -8.29 6.13
C THR A 66 12.32 -6.80 6.33
N TYR A 67 12.28 -6.02 5.24
CA TYR A 67 11.97 -4.60 5.31
C TYR A 67 10.46 -4.38 5.22
N ASP A 68 9.94 -3.54 6.09
CA ASP A 68 8.54 -3.13 6.06
C ASP A 68 8.21 -2.43 4.74
N ILE A 69 7.15 -2.90 4.09
CA ILE A 69 6.58 -2.23 2.92
C ILE A 69 5.78 -1.02 3.41
N PRO A 70 6.13 0.21 3.00
CA PRO A 70 5.47 1.42 3.48
C PRO A 70 3.95 1.43 3.35
N CYS A 71 3.38 0.86 2.30
CA CYS A 71 1.93 0.70 2.18
C CYS A 71 1.60 -0.42 1.20
N ILE A 72 0.60 -1.21 1.53
CA ILE A 72 0.09 -2.33 0.72
C ILE A 72 -1.40 -2.07 0.49
N LEU A 73 -1.82 -2.09 -0.76
CA LEU A 73 -3.24 -2.05 -1.14
C LEU A 73 -3.62 -3.35 -1.84
N THR A 74 -4.70 -3.97 -1.40
CA THR A 74 -5.32 -5.11 -2.06
C THR A 74 -6.24 -4.63 -3.17
N GLU A 75 -6.66 -5.55 -4.05
CA GLU A 75 -7.69 -5.25 -5.04
C GLU A 75 -9.01 -4.81 -4.39
N ALA A 76 -9.34 -5.34 -3.21
CA ALA A 76 -10.54 -4.94 -2.46
C ALA A 76 -10.50 -3.48 -2.01
N ASP A 77 -9.31 -2.91 -1.81
CA ASP A 77 -9.10 -1.51 -1.41
C ASP A 77 -9.21 -0.53 -2.58
N LEU A 78 -9.29 -1.04 -3.83
CA LEU A 78 -9.31 -0.24 -5.04
C LEU A 78 -10.66 -0.27 -5.78
N GLU A 79 -11.02 0.84 -6.41
CA GLU A 79 -12.12 1.01 -7.36
C GLU A 79 -11.63 1.87 -8.52
N ASP A 80 -11.70 1.37 -9.75
CA ASP A 80 -11.25 2.07 -10.97
C ASP A 80 -9.83 2.66 -10.87
N GLY A 81 -8.91 1.92 -10.24
CA GLY A 81 -7.51 2.35 -10.05
C GLY A 81 -7.33 3.48 -9.02
N LYS A 82 -8.34 3.73 -8.18
CA LYS A 82 -8.32 4.68 -7.06
C LYS A 82 -8.55 3.94 -5.75
N VAL A 83 -8.06 4.49 -4.64
CA VAL A 83 -8.20 3.92 -3.30
C VAL A 83 -9.57 4.28 -2.74
N LYS A 84 -10.36 3.29 -2.34
CA LYS A 84 -11.68 3.49 -1.73
C LYS A 84 -11.54 4.26 -0.42
N LEU A 85 -12.31 5.33 -0.24
CA LEU A 85 -12.28 6.09 1.01
C LEU A 85 -12.71 5.22 2.22
N GLU A 86 -13.63 4.28 2.00
CA GLU A 86 -14.04 3.32 3.03
C GLU A 86 -12.89 2.45 3.53
N ALA A 87 -11.95 2.07 2.65
CA ALA A 87 -10.79 1.26 3.06
C ALA A 87 -9.88 2.04 4.00
N LEU A 88 -9.73 3.35 3.77
CA LEU A 88 -8.97 4.26 4.63
C LEU A 88 -9.67 4.46 5.98
N GLN A 89 -10.98 4.69 5.98
CA GLN A 89 -11.77 4.94 7.20
C GLN A 89 -11.88 3.71 8.11
N ARG A 90 -11.90 2.50 7.53
CA ARG A 90 -11.91 1.23 8.29
C ARG A 90 -10.53 0.88 8.89
N LYS A 91 -9.52 1.75 8.74
CA LYS A 91 -8.14 1.53 9.22
C LYS A 91 -7.49 0.25 8.69
N LYS A 92 -7.96 -0.25 7.54
CA LYS A 92 -7.38 -1.42 6.88
C LYS A 92 -6.09 -1.06 6.15
N VAL A 93 -6.06 0.11 5.55
CA VAL A 93 -4.89 0.64 4.88
C VAL A 93 -3.95 1.23 5.92
N LEU A 94 -2.74 0.66 5.97
CA LEU A 94 -1.66 1.13 6.84
C LEU A 94 -0.63 1.88 6.01
N VAL A 95 -0.06 2.94 6.59
CA VAL A 95 1.12 3.63 6.08
C VAL A 95 2.19 3.55 7.14
N ASN A 96 3.33 2.95 6.80
CA ASN A 96 4.43 2.66 7.72
C ASN A 96 3.98 1.85 8.94
N ASN A 97 3.16 0.81 8.71
CA ASN A 97 2.53 -0.01 9.74
C ASN A 97 1.61 0.75 10.71
N GLU A 98 1.24 1.99 10.40
CA GLU A 98 0.33 2.80 11.20
C GLU A 98 -0.98 3.08 10.43
N PRO A 99 -2.14 3.04 11.10
CA PRO A 99 -3.38 3.45 10.48
C PRO A 99 -3.36 4.95 10.16
N LEU A 100 -4.12 5.36 9.15
CA LEU A 100 -4.27 6.78 8.84
C LEU A 100 -5.01 7.52 9.95
N SER A 101 -4.50 8.71 10.29
CA SER A 101 -5.18 9.65 11.18
C SER A 101 -6.28 10.42 10.44
N SER A 102 -7.17 11.08 11.17
CA SER A 102 -8.18 11.95 10.56
C SER A 102 -7.56 13.09 9.76
N GLU A 103 -6.40 13.61 10.19
CA GLU A 103 -5.64 14.64 9.48
C GLU A 103 -5.08 14.12 8.15
N ASP A 104 -4.60 12.87 8.12
CA ASP A 104 -4.13 12.24 6.89
C ASP A 104 -5.27 12.07 5.89
N ILE A 105 -6.46 11.66 6.37
CA ILE A 105 -7.64 11.49 5.51
C ILE A 105 -8.10 12.85 4.97
N ALA A 106 -8.14 13.89 5.80
CA ALA A 106 -8.48 15.24 5.35
C ALA A 106 -7.50 15.75 4.28
N LEU A 107 -6.19 15.52 4.47
CA LEU A 107 -5.17 15.88 3.48
C LEU A 107 -5.37 15.16 2.15
N LEU A 108 -5.79 13.88 2.17
CA LEU A 108 -6.06 13.13 0.95
C LEU A 108 -7.30 13.63 0.21
N GLU A 109 -8.30 14.18 0.92
CA GLU A 109 -9.50 14.76 0.30
C GLU A 109 -9.22 16.09 -0.42
N GLU A 110 -8.13 16.77 -0.06
CA GLU A 110 -7.69 18.03 -0.69
C GLU A 110 -6.81 17.84 -1.94
N LEU A 111 -6.31 16.62 -2.20
CA LEU A 111 -5.37 16.26 -3.27
C LEU A 111 -6.04 15.57 -4.47
#